data_AF-A0A0G3G143-F1
#
_entry.id   AF-A0A0G3G143-F1
#
_cell.length_a   1.000
_cell.length_b   1.000
_cell.length_c   1.000
_cell.angle_alpha   90.00
_cell.angle_beta   90.00
_cell.angle_gamma   90.00
#
_symmetry.space_group_name_H-M   'P 1'
#
loop_
_entity.id
_entity.type
_entity.pdbx_description
1 polymer ?
#
loop_
_entity_poly.entity_id
_entity_poly.type
_entity_poly.pdbx_seq_one_letter_code
_entity_poly.pdbx_strand_id
1 'polypeptide(L)'
;MSETDHGALDALARVHQHFIQTPGPNETCAAWRSYCRDRGCEWVTTWDTQPYRETETNDLALSGHDRFDDIPQEALDQALLQIVDTEGPVHLVILTRRLLEAAGFSRAGSRIQARIHERRAALGAQDLIRLAGEFSGRDEQFAVPCLRDWTGLPDALRQLDHVPDTELTLSLVRTVAEAGTLDRDTAMNDALHRMGFIRLTDNARDRLQAPVAQALERGLLIERQETLEACANAFRRPRTPAEPKRT
;
A
#
# COMPACT_ATOMS: atom_id res chain seq x y z
N MET A 1 -34.30 22.67 -25.71
CA MET A 1 -32.95 22.08 -25.79
C MET A 1 -32.23 22.53 -24.54
N SER A 2 -31.92 21.60 -23.64
CA SER A 2 -31.29 21.90 -22.36
C SER A 2 -29.87 22.38 -22.63
N GLU A 3 -29.61 23.69 -22.49
CA GLU A 3 -28.25 24.17 -22.24
C GLU A 3 -27.81 23.49 -20.95
N THR A 4 -26.96 22.48 -21.06
CA THR A 4 -26.17 22.03 -19.92
C THR A 4 -25.46 23.25 -19.38
N ASP A 5 -25.86 23.70 -18.20
CA ASP A 5 -25.25 24.83 -17.50
C ASP A 5 -23.78 24.47 -17.24
N HIS A 6 -22.91 24.87 -18.17
CA HIS A 6 -21.48 24.57 -18.13
C HIS A 6 -20.88 25.05 -16.80
N GLY A 7 -21.45 26.10 -16.19
CA GLY A 7 -21.06 26.57 -14.86
C GLY A 7 -21.37 25.58 -13.73
N ALA A 8 -22.47 24.85 -13.81
CA ALA A 8 -22.84 23.83 -12.83
C ALA A 8 -21.91 22.60 -12.93
N LEU A 9 -21.58 22.15 -14.16
CA LEU A 9 -20.64 21.06 -14.36
C LEU A 9 -19.23 21.43 -13.89
N ASP A 10 -18.76 22.63 -14.22
CA ASP A 10 -17.46 23.13 -13.78
C ASP A 10 -17.40 23.27 -12.25
N ALA A 11 -18.49 23.70 -11.61
CA ALA A 11 -18.59 23.76 -10.16
C ALA A 11 -18.50 22.36 -9.53
N LEU A 12 -19.21 21.37 -10.08
CA LEU A 12 -19.13 19.97 -9.62
C LEU A 12 -17.73 19.39 -9.80
N ALA A 13 -17.08 19.66 -10.94
CA ALA A 13 -15.70 19.24 -11.20
C ALA A 13 -14.71 19.84 -10.19
N ARG A 14 -14.85 21.13 -9.87
CA ARG A 14 -14.03 21.79 -8.83
C ARG A 14 -14.25 21.19 -7.44
N VAL A 15 -15.50 20.94 -7.06
CA VAL A 15 -15.84 20.32 -5.77
C VAL A 15 -15.25 18.90 -5.70
N HIS A 16 -15.37 18.12 -6.77
CA HIS A 16 -14.77 16.79 -6.86
C HIS A 16 -13.25 16.83 -6.68
N GLN A 17 -12.55 17.69 -7.43
CA GLN A 17 -11.10 17.87 -7.30
C GLN A 17 -10.69 18.32 -5.90
N HIS A 18 -11.48 19.20 -5.27
CA HIS A 18 -11.22 19.63 -3.89
C HIS A 18 -11.28 18.47 -2.89
N PHE A 19 -12.24 17.54 -3.02
CA PHE A 19 -12.33 16.38 -2.13
C PHE A 19 -11.22 15.35 -2.35
N ILE A 20 -10.71 15.23 -3.58
CA ILE A 20 -9.54 14.41 -3.90
C ILE A 20 -8.29 14.99 -3.24
N GLN A 21 -8.08 16.30 -3.37
CA GLN A 21 -6.89 16.98 -2.85
C GLN A 21 -6.94 17.20 -1.33
N THR A 22 -8.15 17.23 -0.77
CA THR A 22 -8.42 17.56 0.64
C THR A 22 -9.41 16.53 1.21
N PRO A 23 -9.00 15.25 1.36
CA PRO A 23 -9.88 14.24 1.92
C PRO A 23 -10.26 14.59 3.35
N GLY A 24 -11.53 14.38 3.69
CA GLY A 24 -12.01 14.55 5.06
C GLY A 24 -11.35 13.57 6.04
N PRO A 25 -11.51 13.77 7.36
CA PRO A 25 -10.87 12.92 8.38
C PRO A 25 -11.27 11.44 8.29
N ASN A 26 -12.48 11.14 7.81
CA ASN A 26 -12.99 9.79 7.62
C ASN A 26 -12.62 9.17 6.26
N GLU A 27 -11.93 9.91 5.39
CA GLU A 27 -11.49 9.46 4.06
C GLU A 27 -9.99 9.12 4.03
N THR A 28 -9.36 9.03 5.21
CA THR A 28 -7.96 8.63 5.37
C THR A 28 -7.79 7.12 5.23
N CYS A 29 -6.59 6.69 4.86
CA CYS A 29 -6.26 5.27 4.78
C CYS A 29 -6.44 4.56 6.11
N ALA A 30 -6.08 5.21 7.23
CA ALA A 30 -6.28 4.66 8.57
C ALA A 30 -7.77 4.45 8.89
N ALA A 31 -8.63 5.43 8.56
CA ALA A 31 -10.07 5.31 8.77
C ALA A 31 -10.67 4.18 7.93
N TRP A 32 -10.28 4.07 6.65
CA TRP A 32 -10.75 3.00 5.76
C TRP A 32 -10.23 1.62 6.16
N ARG A 33 -8.97 1.49 6.59
CA ARG A 33 -8.42 0.23 7.11
C ARG A 33 -9.23 -0.25 8.33
N SER A 34 -9.51 0.66 9.27
CA SER A 34 -10.36 0.37 10.43
C SER A 34 -11.77 -0.10 10.01
N TYR A 35 -12.40 0.61 9.07
CA TYR A 35 -13.72 0.23 8.55
C TYR A 35 -13.71 -1.16 7.86
N CYS A 36 -12.66 -1.44 7.09
CA CYS A 36 -12.58 -2.62 6.23
C CYS A 36 -12.13 -3.89 6.96
N ARG A 37 -11.44 -3.76 8.09
CA ARG A 37 -10.98 -4.89 8.92
C ARG A 37 -12.10 -5.90 9.22
N ASP A 38 -13.27 -5.42 9.61
CA ASP A 38 -14.39 -6.29 10.01
C ASP A 38 -15.39 -6.55 8.87
N ARG A 39 -15.18 -5.96 7.70
CA ARG A 39 -16.16 -5.94 6.60
C ARG A 39 -15.69 -6.60 5.32
N GLY A 40 -14.42 -6.98 5.24
CA GLY A 40 -13.87 -7.69 4.08
C GLY A 40 -13.97 -6.88 2.79
N CYS A 41 -13.49 -5.64 2.80
CA CYS A 41 -13.44 -4.82 1.60
C CYS A 41 -12.54 -5.47 0.52
N GLU A 42 -12.88 -5.26 -0.75
CA GLU A 42 -12.06 -5.76 -1.87
C GLU A 42 -10.97 -4.75 -2.29
N TRP A 43 -11.34 -3.49 -2.46
CA TRP A 43 -10.44 -2.38 -2.78
C TRP A 43 -11.06 -1.05 -2.33
N VAL A 44 -10.25 -0.16 -1.77
CA VAL A 44 -10.64 1.23 -1.49
C VAL A 44 -9.52 2.17 -1.93
N THR A 45 -9.81 3.04 -2.90
CA THR A 45 -8.91 4.12 -3.28
C THR A 45 -8.95 5.21 -2.22
N THR A 46 -7.83 5.41 -1.52
CA THR A 46 -7.64 6.50 -0.58
C THR A 46 -6.98 7.69 -1.28
N TRP A 47 -7.12 8.89 -0.70
CA TRP A 47 -6.61 10.12 -1.31
C TRP A 47 -5.67 10.90 -0.40
N ASP A 48 -5.47 10.41 0.83
CA ASP A 48 -4.45 10.91 1.73
C ASP A 48 -3.07 10.36 1.36
N THR A 49 -2.04 11.14 1.69
CA THR A 49 -0.64 10.73 1.59
C THR A 49 -0.03 10.85 2.97
N GLN A 50 0.80 9.87 3.34
CA GLN A 50 1.47 9.85 4.65
C GLN A 50 2.95 9.55 4.48
N PRO A 51 3.84 10.05 5.36
CA PRO A 51 5.22 9.62 5.36
C PRO A 51 5.32 8.11 5.63
N TYR A 52 6.33 7.46 5.06
CA TYR A 52 6.68 6.11 5.49
C TYR A 52 7.06 6.14 6.98
N ARG A 53 6.32 5.39 7.80
CA ARG A 53 6.57 5.30 9.24
C ARG A 53 7.27 3.99 9.56
N GLU A 54 8.53 4.07 9.96
CA GLU A 54 9.29 2.91 10.44
C GLU A 54 8.76 2.44 11.80
N THR A 55 8.78 1.13 12.03
CA THR A 55 8.50 0.53 13.33
C THR A 55 9.60 0.89 14.31
N GLU A 56 9.25 1.36 15.50
CA GLU A 56 10.21 1.65 16.56
C GLU A 56 10.82 0.34 17.08
N THR A 57 12.07 0.07 16.70
CA THR A 57 12.72 -1.23 16.94
C THR A 57 12.99 -1.51 18.41
N ASN A 58 13.08 -0.48 19.24
CA ASN A 58 13.21 -0.62 20.69
C ASN A 58 11.97 -1.24 21.34
N ASP A 59 10.79 -1.03 20.74
CA ASP A 59 9.52 -1.56 21.26
C ASP A 59 9.34 -3.06 20.98
N LEU A 60 10.13 -3.61 20.04
CA LEU A 60 10.06 -5.02 19.66
C LEU A 60 10.71 -5.95 20.69
N ALA A 61 11.47 -5.42 21.66
CA ALA A 61 12.05 -6.15 22.78
C ALA A 61 12.81 -7.45 22.41
N LEU A 62 13.56 -7.44 21.30
CA LEU A 62 14.31 -8.60 20.79
C LEU A 62 15.79 -8.66 21.22
N SER A 63 16.26 -7.68 21.99
CA SER A 63 17.68 -7.57 22.39
C SER A 63 18.05 -8.49 23.56
N GLY A 64 19.35 -8.65 23.82
CA GLY A 64 19.85 -9.40 24.98
C GLY A 64 20.16 -10.89 24.72
N HIS A 65 20.16 -11.32 23.46
CA HIS A 65 20.49 -12.69 23.05
C HIS A 65 21.82 -12.73 22.29
N ASP A 66 22.70 -13.69 22.62
CA ASP A 66 24.00 -13.85 21.95
C ASP A 66 23.85 -14.27 20.47
N ARG A 67 22.81 -15.05 20.18
CA ARG A 67 22.47 -15.50 18.82
C ARG A 67 21.03 -15.19 18.53
N PHE A 68 20.76 -14.83 17.27
CA PHE A 68 19.39 -14.62 16.80
C PHE A 68 18.52 -15.87 17.01
N ASP A 69 19.11 -17.08 16.94
CA ASP A 69 18.42 -18.36 17.20
C ASP A 69 17.91 -18.50 18.65
N ASP A 70 18.50 -17.77 19.60
CA ASP A 70 18.17 -17.87 21.03
C ASP A 70 16.96 -17.00 21.41
N ILE A 71 16.53 -16.09 20.52
CA ILE A 71 15.32 -15.28 20.71
C ILE A 71 14.13 -16.22 20.83
N PRO A 72 13.27 -16.11 21.86
CA PRO A 72 12.07 -16.91 21.98
C PRO A 72 11.16 -16.77 20.76
N GLN A 73 10.58 -17.89 20.31
CA GLN A 73 9.70 -17.89 19.13
C GLN A 73 8.54 -16.91 19.28
N GLU A 74 7.91 -16.88 20.46
CA GLU A 74 6.79 -15.98 20.74
C GLU A 74 7.19 -14.51 20.65
N ALA A 75 8.37 -14.13 21.17
CA ALA A 75 8.89 -12.77 21.04
C ALA A 75 9.13 -12.39 19.57
N LEU A 76 9.72 -13.30 18.79
CA LEU A 76 9.94 -13.09 17.36
C LEU A 76 8.61 -12.94 16.60
N ASP A 77 7.61 -13.77 16.90
CA ASP A 77 6.29 -13.70 16.27
C ASP A 77 5.58 -12.38 16.59
N GLN A 78 5.60 -11.95 17.86
CA GLN A 78 5.02 -10.67 18.28
C GLN A 78 5.68 -9.48 17.57
N ALA A 79 7.01 -9.47 17.49
CA ALA A 79 7.73 -8.43 16.78
C ALA A 79 7.38 -8.39 15.27
N LEU A 80 7.23 -9.57 14.65
CA LEU A 80 6.82 -9.71 13.25
C LEU A 80 5.42 -9.12 13.01
N LEU A 81 4.47 -9.43 13.91
CA LEU A 81 3.11 -8.88 13.85
C LEU A 81 3.10 -7.36 14.04
N GLN A 82 3.87 -6.83 14.99
CA GLN A 82 3.96 -5.38 15.24
C GLN A 82 4.55 -4.62 14.04
N ILE A 83 5.56 -5.19 13.37
CA ILE A 83 6.11 -4.62 12.12
C ILE A 83 5.05 -4.65 11.03
N VAL A 84 4.32 -5.77 10.87
CA VAL A 84 3.23 -5.87 9.88
C VAL A 84 2.12 -4.87 10.16
N ASP A 85 1.72 -4.66 11.41
CA ASP A 85 0.68 -3.70 11.79
C ASP A 85 1.08 -2.26 11.46
N THR A 86 2.36 -1.94 11.60
CA THR A 86 2.89 -0.58 11.40
C THR A 86 3.24 -0.31 9.93
N GLU A 87 3.96 -1.22 9.28
CA GLU A 87 4.58 -1.01 7.95
C GLU A 87 3.86 -1.78 6.83
N GLY A 88 2.78 -2.50 7.13
CA GLY A 88 2.12 -3.39 6.19
C GLY A 88 1.33 -2.72 5.05
N PRO A 89 1.33 -3.30 3.83
CA PRO A 89 2.11 -4.48 3.43
C PRO A 89 3.61 -4.17 3.34
N VAL A 90 4.42 -4.95 4.04
CA VAL A 90 5.87 -4.74 4.20
C VAL A 90 6.63 -5.82 3.46
N HIS A 91 7.66 -5.42 2.71
CA HIS A 91 8.53 -6.34 1.99
C HIS A 91 9.46 -7.08 2.96
N LEU A 92 9.77 -8.35 2.66
CA LEU A 92 10.63 -9.19 3.50
C LEU A 92 11.97 -8.53 3.85
N VAL A 93 12.62 -7.85 2.90
CA VAL A 93 13.92 -7.20 3.16
C VAL A 93 13.80 -6.15 4.27
N ILE A 94 12.74 -5.35 4.25
CA ILE A 94 12.48 -4.32 5.27
C ILE A 94 12.15 -5.01 6.59
N LEU A 95 11.26 -6.01 6.57
CA LEU A 95 10.87 -6.77 7.75
C LEU A 95 12.08 -7.42 8.44
N THR A 96 12.95 -8.09 7.69
CA THR A 96 14.18 -8.68 8.19
C THR A 96 15.12 -7.61 8.75
N ARG A 97 15.22 -6.44 8.10
CA ARG A 97 16.05 -5.33 8.60
C ARG A 97 15.57 -4.84 9.96
N ARG A 98 14.26 -4.64 10.17
CA ARG A 98 13.69 -4.22 11.46
C ARG A 98 13.96 -5.24 12.57
N LEU A 99 13.76 -6.53 12.28
CA LEU A 99 14.02 -7.61 13.23
C LEU A 99 15.49 -7.68 13.64
N LEU A 100 16.41 -7.52 12.69
CA LEU A 100 17.85 -7.47 12.97
C LEU A 100 18.23 -6.26 13.80
N GLU A 101 17.72 -5.08 13.45
CA GLU A 101 17.96 -3.84 14.19
C GLU A 101 17.49 -3.97 15.65
N ALA A 102 16.28 -4.47 15.87
CA ALA A 102 15.73 -4.70 17.21
C ALA A 102 16.51 -5.74 18.02
N ALA A 103 17.04 -6.77 17.35
CA ALA A 103 17.82 -7.83 17.98
C ALA A 103 19.31 -7.47 18.15
N GLY A 104 19.78 -6.33 17.61
CA GLY A 104 21.18 -5.90 17.70
C GLY A 104 22.13 -6.62 16.74
N PHE A 105 21.62 -7.26 15.68
CA PHE A 105 22.44 -7.96 14.69
C PHE A 105 22.63 -7.12 13.43
N SER A 106 23.84 -7.13 12.86
CA SER A 106 24.13 -6.35 11.65
C SER A 106 23.76 -7.06 10.34
N ARG A 107 23.66 -8.39 10.34
CA ARG A 107 23.44 -9.20 9.14
C ARG A 107 22.55 -10.41 9.41
N ALA A 108 21.70 -10.75 8.44
CA ALA A 108 20.97 -12.01 8.40
C ALA A 108 21.68 -13.01 7.50
N GLY A 109 22.43 -13.94 8.09
CA GLY A 109 22.92 -15.12 7.38
C GLY A 109 21.80 -16.09 7.02
N SER A 110 22.11 -17.15 6.26
CA SER A 110 21.12 -18.12 5.77
C SER A 110 20.21 -18.71 6.85
N ARG A 111 20.75 -18.98 8.04
CA ARG A 111 19.99 -19.48 9.20
C ARG A 111 18.95 -18.48 9.71
N ILE A 112 19.33 -17.22 9.84
CA ILE A 112 18.45 -16.14 10.30
C ILE A 112 17.33 -15.93 9.27
N GLN A 113 17.69 -15.87 7.98
CA GLN A 113 16.72 -15.76 6.90
C GLN A 113 15.73 -16.92 6.94
N ALA A 114 16.21 -18.17 7.00
CA ALA A 114 15.37 -19.35 7.06
C ALA A 114 14.39 -19.30 8.25
N ARG A 115 14.87 -18.90 9.43
CA ARG A 115 14.03 -18.73 10.63
C ARG A 115 12.93 -17.69 10.42
N ILE A 116 13.27 -16.51 9.88
CA ILE A 116 12.28 -15.45 9.61
C ILE A 116 11.25 -15.92 8.58
N HIS A 117 11.69 -16.59 7.51
CA HIS A 117 10.79 -17.17 6.50
C HIS A 117 9.84 -18.21 7.11
N GLU A 118 10.35 -19.10 7.96
CA GLU A 118 9.55 -20.12 8.65
C GLU A 118 8.50 -19.47 9.55
N ARG A 119 8.89 -18.49 10.37
CA ARG A 119 7.94 -17.78 11.25
C ARG A 119 6.87 -17.02 10.46
N ARG A 120 7.27 -16.31 9.41
CA ARG A 120 6.36 -15.63 8.48
C ARG A 120 5.34 -16.61 7.89
N ALA A 121 5.79 -17.77 7.41
CA ALA A 121 4.91 -18.80 6.87
C ALA A 121 3.96 -19.38 7.92
N ALA A 122 4.46 -19.62 9.15
CA ALA A 122 3.64 -20.12 10.25
C ALA A 122 2.55 -19.13 10.68
N LEU A 123 2.85 -17.83 10.73
CA LEU A 123 1.85 -16.78 11.01
C LEU A 123 0.83 -16.65 9.88
N GLY A 124 1.27 -16.82 8.62
CA GLY A 124 0.38 -16.88 7.47
C GLY A 124 -0.58 -18.06 7.51
N ALA A 125 -0.10 -19.25 7.88
CA ALA A 125 -0.93 -20.45 8.02
C ALA A 125 -1.93 -20.39 9.18
N GLN A 126 -1.72 -19.48 10.13
CA GLN A 126 -2.64 -19.20 11.24
C GLN A 126 -3.63 -18.08 10.93
N ASP A 127 -3.64 -17.57 9.69
CA ASP A 127 -4.43 -16.42 9.25
C ASP A 127 -4.18 -15.14 10.08
N LEU A 128 -3.04 -15.04 10.77
CA LEU A 128 -2.66 -13.85 11.51
C LEU A 128 -2.13 -12.78 10.55
N ILE A 129 -1.48 -13.17 9.47
CA ILE A 129 -1.05 -12.26 8.41
C ILE A 129 -1.41 -12.87 7.06
N ARG A 130 -1.65 -12.02 6.07
CA ARG A 130 -1.71 -12.40 4.67
C ARG A 130 -0.35 -12.25 4.02
N LEU A 131 0.03 -13.26 3.25
CA LEU A 131 1.24 -13.27 2.44
C LEU A 131 0.89 -13.04 0.96
N ALA A 132 1.63 -12.13 0.33
CA ALA A 132 1.55 -11.87 -1.10
C ALA A 132 2.98 -11.88 -1.67
N GLY A 133 3.49 -13.06 -2.03
CA GLY A 133 4.90 -13.24 -2.38
C GLY A 133 5.82 -12.87 -1.21
N GLU A 134 6.68 -11.86 -1.41
CA GLU A 134 7.59 -11.35 -0.38
C GLU A 134 6.97 -10.30 0.54
N PHE A 135 5.69 -9.97 0.35
CA PHE A 135 4.97 -9.00 1.19
C PHE A 135 4.17 -9.67 2.30
N SER A 136 4.23 -9.08 3.48
CA SER A 136 3.43 -9.44 4.65
C SER A 136 2.51 -8.28 5.04
N GLY A 137 1.24 -8.54 5.25
CA GLY A 137 0.26 -7.52 5.63
C GLY A 137 -0.94 -8.14 6.34
N ARG A 138 -1.81 -7.32 6.91
CA ARG A 138 -3.19 -7.69 7.26
C ARG A 138 -4.07 -7.57 6.02
N ASP A 139 -5.21 -8.25 6.00
CA ASP A 139 -6.13 -8.22 4.86
C ASP A 139 -6.58 -6.81 4.51
N GLU A 140 -6.92 -5.99 5.51
CA GLU A 140 -7.34 -4.61 5.28
C GLU A 140 -6.23 -3.75 4.68
N GLN A 141 -4.97 -4.09 4.90
CA GLN A 141 -3.83 -3.33 4.38
C GLN A 141 -3.62 -3.56 2.88
N PHE A 142 -4.03 -4.73 2.36
CA PHE A 142 -4.04 -5.02 0.93
C PHE A 142 -5.28 -4.45 0.23
N ALA A 143 -6.44 -4.50 0.89
CA ALA A 143 -7.69 -3.95 0.37
C ALA A 143 -7.70 -2.41 0.39
N VAL A 144 -7.07 -1.81 1.40
CA VAL A 144 -6.95 -0.36 1.58
C VAL A 144 -5.47 0.00 1.55
N PRO A 145 -4.86 0.08 0.35
CA PRO A 145 -3.48 0.56 0.23
C PRO A 145 -3.41 2.01 0.72
N CYS A 146 -2.30 2.35 1.37
CA CYS A 146 -1.97 3.74 1.67
C CYS A 146 -0.85 4.18 0.75
N LEU A 147 -0.92 5.41 0.22
CA LEU A 147 0.20 6.00 -0.51
C LEU A 147 1.22 6.55 0.49
N ARG A 148 2.39 5.90 0.58
CA ARG A 148 3.47 6.33 1.45
C ARG A 148 4.46 7.18 0.67
N ASP A 149 5.00 8.20 1.33
CA ASP A 149 6.18 8.91 0.85
C ASP A 149 7.44 8.14 1.31
N TRP A 150 8.16 7.57 0.35
CA TRP A 150 9.35 6.77 0.58
C TRP A 150 10.64 7.61 0.66
N THR A 151 10.57 8.93 0.46
CA THR A 151 11.77 9.78 0.39
C THR A 151 12.66 9.72 1.63
N GLY A 152 12.07 9.52 2.81
CA GLY A 152 12.78 9.45 4.09
C GLY A 152 13.54 8.15 4.35
N LEU A 153 13.30 7.09 3.57
CA LEU A 153 13.98 5.81 3.76
C LEU A 153 15.41 5.82 3.19
N PRO A 154 16.35 5.07 3.81
CA PRO A 154 17.68 4.85 3.23
C PRO A 154 17.61 4.20 1.85
N ASP A 155 18.53 4.56 0.95
CA ASP A 155 18.54 4.05 -0.44
C ASP A 155 18.52 2.52 -0.54
N ALA A 156 19.18 1.81 0.39
CA ALA A 156 19.16 0.35 0.42
C ALA A 156 17.76 -0.25 0.66
N LEU A 157 16.87 0.48 1.33
CA LEU A 157 15.49 0.08 1.59
C LEU A 157 14.51 0.71 0.60
N ARG A 158 14.83 1.91 0.08
CA ARG A 158 14.06 2.64 -0.93
C ARG A 158 14.29 2.06 -2.33
N GLN A 159 13.80 0.84 -2.53
CA GLN A 159 13.81 0.14 -3.82
C GLN A 159 12.37 -0.11 -4.28
N LEU A 160 12.12 0.03 -5.59
CA LEU A 160 10.76 -0.11 -6.13
C LEU A 160 10.19 -1.53 -5.90
N ASP A 161 11.05 -2.55 -5.91
CA ASP A 161 10.67 -3.93 -5.60
C ASP A 161 10.18 -4.12 -4.15
N HIS A 162 10.54 -3.20 -3.26
CA HIS A 162 10.07 -3.22 -1.88
C HIS A 162 8.71 -2.54 -1.70
N VAL A 163 8.15 -1.95 -2.76
CA VAL A 163 6.82 -1.33 -2.76
C VAL A 163 5.78 -2.37 -3.20
N PRO A 164 4.69 -2.58 -2.44
CA PRO A 164 3.66 -3.54 -2.81
C PRO A 164 2.87 -3.07 -4.04
N ASP A 165 2.41 -4.03 -4.85
CA ASP A 165 1.62 -3.76 -6.06
C ASP A 165 0.38 -2.91 -5.79
N THR A 166 -0.27 -3.12 -4.64
CA THR A 166 -1.47 -2.37 -4.25
C THR A 166 -1.15 -0.89 -4.07
N GLU A 167 0.02 -0.54 -3.55
CA GLU A 167 0.45 0.86 -3.40
C GLU A 167 0.88 1.47 -4.74
N LEU A 168 1.58 0.73 -5.59
CA LEU A 168 1.91 1.17 -6.96
C LEU A 168 0.65 1.40 -7.80
N THR A 169 -0.33 0.50 -7.69
CA THR A 169 -1.64 0.61 -8.33
C THR A 169 -2.37 1.86 -7.85
N LEU A 170 -2.40 2.10 -6.52
CA LEU A 170 -2.97 3.31 -5.95
C LEU A 170 -2.26 4.57 -6.47
N SER A 171 -0.93 4.53 -6.55
CA SER A 171 -0.13 5.64 -7.04
C SER A 171 -0.53 6.01 -8.48
N LEU A 172 -0.62 5.02 -9.38
CA LEU A 172 -1.08 5.20 -10.76
C LEU A 172 -2.51 5.76 -10.83
N VAL A 173 -3.43 5.15 -10.07
CA VAL A 173 -4.85 5.52 -10.09
C VAL A 173 -5.05 6.98 -9.69
N ARG A 174 -4.42 7.44 -8.60
CA ARG A 174 -4.61 8.84 -8.22
C ARG A 174 -3.88 9.82 -9.15
N THR A 175 -2.70 9.47 -9.67
CA THR A 175 -1.99 10.31 -10.66
C THR A 175 -2.89 10.59 -11.87
N VAL A 176 -3.49 9.55 -12.44
CA VAL A 176 -4.40 9.70 -13.58
C VAL A 176 -5.69 10.43 -13.19
N ALA A 177 -6.25 10.16 -12.01
CA ALA A 177 -7.46 10.84 -11.56
C ALA A 177 -7.26 12.34 -11.29
N GLU A 178 -6.09 12.73 -10.80
CA GLU A 178 -5.71 14.12 -10.54
C GLU A 178 -5.42 14.87 -11.86
N ALA A 179 -4.77 14.22 -12.83
CA ALA A 179 -4.43 14.81 -14.14
C ALA A 179 -5.56 14.74 -15.19
N GLY A 180 -6.53 13.84 -15.02
CA GLY A 180 -7.63 13.59 -15.95
C GLY A 180 -7.31 12.53 -17.00
N THR A 181 -6.35 12.83 -17.88
CA THR A 181 -5.92 11.93 -18.97
C THR A 181 -4.40 12.01 -19.14
N LEU A 182 -3.72 10.87 -19.20
CA LEU A 182 -2.27 10.78 -19.39
C LEU A 182 -1.94 9.63 -20.32
N ASP A 183 -0.88 9.75 -21.13
CA ASP A 183 -0.30 8.55 -21.75
C ASP A 183 0.31 7.64 -20.66
N ARG A 184 0.50 6.37 -21.00
CA ARG A 184 0.94 5.34 -20.05
C ARG A 184 2.29 5.65 -19.42
N ASP A 185 3.24 6.19 -20.18
CA ASP A 185 4.61 6.46 -19.72
C ASP A 185 4.64 7.64 -18.77
N THR A 186 3.95 8.71 -19.13
CA THR A 186 3.79 9.88 -18.25
C THR A 186 3.10 9.48 -16.95
N ALA A 187 2.01 8.70 -17.01
CA ALA A 187 1.32 8.22 -15.81
C ALA A 187 2.24 7.39 -14.90
N MET A 188 3.02 6.46 -15.46
CA MET A 188 3.99 5.67 -14.71
C MET A 188 5.09 6.53 -14.09
N ASN A 189 5.66 7.45 -14.87
CA ASN A 189 6.73 8.33 -14.40
C ASN A 189 6.25 9.23 -13.25
N ASP A 190 5.07 9.83 -13.37
CA ASP A 190 4.52 10.74 -12.37
C ASP A 190 4.09 9.98 -11.09
N ALA A 191 3.58 8.75 -11.26
CA ALA A 191 3.28 7.84 -10.15
C ALA A 191 4.54 7.39 -9.37
N LEU A 192 5.71 7.34 -10.00
CA LEU A 192 6.98 7.11 -9.29
C LEU A 192 7.43 8.36 -8.53
N HIS A 193 7.41 9.51 -9.19
CA HIS A 193 7.85 10.78 -8.62
C HIS A 193 7.12 11.15 -7.33
N ARG A 194 5.81 10.97 -7.30
CA ARG A 194 5.00 11.28 -6.11
C ARG A 194 5.31 10.40 -4.90
N MET A 195 5.92 9.24 -5.10
CA MET A 195 6.34 8.34 -4.02
C MET A 195 7.79 8.58 -3.59
N GLY A 196 8.51 9.48 -4.27
CA GLY A 196 9.93 9.76 -3.98
C GLY A 196 10.93 9.02 -4.87
N PHE A 197 10.50 8.40 -5.98
CA PHE A 197 11.38 7.77 -6.96
C PHE A 197 11.63 8.70 -8.15
N ILE A 198 12.87 8.75 -8.66
CA ILE A 198 13.33 9.86 -9.51
C ILE A 198 13.16 9.59 -11.02
N ARG A 199 13.10 8.33 -11.46
CA ARG A 199 13.08 8.04 -12.89
C ARG A 199 12.36 6.74 -13.24
N LEU A 200 11.65 6.76 -14.36
CA LEU A 200 11.14 5.59 -15.04
C LEU A 200 12.26 4.93 -15.88
N THR A 201 13.05 4.06 -15.26
CA THR A 201 13.98 3.16 -15.98
C THR A 201 13.22 2.02 -16.66
N ASP A 202 13.88 1.26 -17.54
CA ASP A 202 13.28 0.07 -18.16
C ASP A 202 12.84 -0.96 -17.11
N ASN A 203 13.65 -1.19 -16.07
CA ASN A 203 13.24 -2.06 -14.96
C ASN A 203 12.01 -1.49 -14.22
N ALA A 204 11.97 -0.18 -13.94
CA ALA A 204 10.82 0.42 -13.28
C ALA A 204 9.54 0.31 -14.14
N ARG A 205 9.68 0.46 -15.46
CA ARG A 205 8.61 0.26 -16.44
C ARG A 205 8.10 -1.18 -16.41
N ASP A 206 8.99 -2.17 -16.42
CA ASP A 206 8.62 -3.59 -16.33
C ASP A 206 7.91 -3.89 -15.01
N ARG A 207 8.42 -3.36 -13.90
CA ARG A 207 7.84 -3.50 -12.55
C ARG A 207 6.43 -2.92 -12.44
N LEU A 208 6.13 -1.84 -13.17
CA LEU A 208 4.82 -1.18 -13.17
C LEU A 208 3.79 -1.84 -14.10
N GLN A 209 4.19 -2.77 -14.98
CA GLN A 209 3.25 -3.44 -15.88
C GLN A 209 2.14 -4.18 -15.11
N ALA A 210 2.50 -4.91 -14.05
CA ALA A 210 1.52 -5.61 -13.22
C ALA A 210 0.56 -4.66 -12.48
N PRO A 211 1.03 -3.59 -11.79
CA PRO A 211 0.16 -2.56 -11.23
C PRO A 211 -0.79 -1.89 -12.25
N VAL A 212 -0.33 -1.59 -13.47
CA VAL A 212 -1.19 -1.04 -14.53
C VAL A 212 -2.27 -2.04 -14.93
N ALA A 213 -1.90 -3.30 -15.16
CA ALA A 213 -2.86 -4.35 -15.48
C ALA A 213 -3.90 -4.54 -14.37
N GLN A 214 -3.48 -4.55 -13.10
CA GLN A 214 -4.38 -4.63 -11.95
C GLN A 214 -5.36 -3.45 -11.89
N ALA A 215 -4.89 -2.22 -12.20
CA ALA A 215 -5.75 -1.04 -12.25
C ALA A 215 -6.82 -1.15 -13.34
N LEU A 216 -6.46 -1.67 -14.51
CA LEU A 216 -7.37 -1.89 -15.64
C LEU A 216 -8.37 -3.02 -15.37
N GLU A 217 -7.91 -4.16 -14.85
CA GLU A 217 -8.75 -5.32 -14.51
C GLU A 217 -9.81 -4.99 -13.46
N ARG A 218 -9.44 -4.19 -12.45
CA ARG A 218 -10.36 -3.68 -11.42
C ARG A 218 -11.30 -2.58 -11.94
N GLY A 219 -11.09 -2.12 -13.17
CA GLY A 219 -11.80 -0.99 -13.75
C GLY A 219 -11.59 0.31 -12.98
N LEU A 220 -10.44 0.47 -12.30
CA LEU A 220 -10.04 1.72 -11.66
C LEU A 220 -9.54 2.70 -12.73
N LEU A 221 -8.83 2.17 -13.72
CA LEU A 221 -8.43 2.89 -14.92
C LEU A 221 -9.09 2.26 -16.15
N ILE A 222 -9.17 3.04 -17.22
CA ILE A 222 -9.48 2.56 -18.57
C ILE A 222 -8.42 3.10 -19.53
N GLU A 223 -8.12 2.33 -20.57
CA GLU A 223 -7.20 2.73 -21.63
C GLU A 223 -7.99 3.03 -22.91
N ARG A 224 -7.86 4.25 -23.45
CA ARG A 224 -8.49 4.70 -24.69
C ARG A 224 -7.42 5.33 -25.57
N GLN A 225 -7.25 4.85 -26.80
CA GLN A 225 -6.32 5.47 -27.76
C GLN A 225 -4.91 5.74 -27.15
N GLU A 226 -4.37 4.77 -26.40
CA GLU A 226 -3.06 4.83 -25.73
C GLU A 226 -2.95 5.82 -24.55
N THR A 227 -4.07 6.40 -24.10
CA THR A 227 -4.13 7.18 -22.86
C THR A 227 -4.93 6.47 -21.78
N LEU A 228 -4.54 6.71 -20.54
CA LEU A 228 -5.20 6.26 -19.33
C LEU A 228 -6.12 7.35 -18.79
N GLU A 229 -7.32 6.94 -18.38
CA GLU A 229 -8.31 7.77 -17.72
C GLU A 229 -8.82 7.07 -16.45
N ALA A 230 -9.17 7.83 -15.43
CA ALA A 230 -9.78 7.29 -14.22
C ALA A 230 -11.24 6.89 -14.49
N CYS A 231 -11.64 5.72 -14.00
CA CYS A 231 -12.99 5.19 -14.15
C CYS A 231 -13.80 5.34 -12.85
N ALA A 232 -15.11 5.16 -12.92
CA ALA A 232 -16.01 5.32 -11.77
C ALA A 232 -15.65 4.42 -10.57
N ASN A 233 -15.06 3.24 -10.80
CA ASN A 233 -14.66 2.36 -9.69
C ASN A 233 -13.50 2.94 -8.88
N ALA A 234 -12.65 3.82 -9.45
CA ALA A 234 -11.61 4.51 -8.69
C ALA A 234 -12.17 5.34 -7.54
N PHE A 235 -13.43 5.80 -7.66
CA PHE A 235 -14.09 6.64 -6.67
C PHE A 235 -15.14 5.89 -5.85
N ARG A 236 -15.38 4.60 -6.16
CA ARG A 236 -16.39 3.81 -5.44
C ARG A 236 -15.93 3.57 -4.01
N ARG A 237 -16.82 3.84 -3.06
CA ARG A 237 -16.65 3.46 -1.65
C ARG A 237 -17.37 2.14 -1.36
N PRO A 238 -16.83 1.29 -0.46
CA PRO A 238 -17.57 0.17 0.08
C PRO A 238 -18.90 0.68 0.63
N ARG A 239 -20.01 0.11 0.15
CA ARG A 239 -21.31 0.39 0.73
C ARG A 239 -21.45 -0.49 1.97
N THR A 240 -21.90 0.07 3.08
CA THR A 240 -22.38 -0.73 4.20
C THR A 240 -23.38 -1.75 3.65
N PRO A 241 -23.28 -3.05 3.98
CA PRO A 241 -24.37 -3.97 3.69
C PRO A 241 -25.64 -3.34 4.25
N ALA A 242 -26.70 -3.26 3.44
CA ALA A 242 -27.99 -2.81 3.92
C ALA A 242 -28.30 -3.61 5.19
N GLU A 243 -28.70 -2.93 6.28
CA GLU A 243 -29.19 -3.63 7.47
C GLU A 243 -30.16 -4.73 7.02
N PRO A 244 -30.05 -5.96 7.55
CA PRO A 244 -31.06 -6.95 7.27
C PRO A 244 -32.41 -6.33 7.64
N LYS A 245 -33.33 -6.27 6.67
CA LYS A 245 -34.69 -5.78 6.90
C LYS A 245 -35.19 -6.49 8.16
N ARG A 246 -35.39 -5.73 9.24
CA ARG A 246 -36.05 -6.25 10.45
C ARG A 246 -37.41 -6.78 9.98
N THR A 247 -37.53 -8.11 9.92
CA THR A 247 -38.80 -8.84 9.80
C THR A 247 -39.66 -8.60 11.02
#